data_AF-A0A956BI32-F1
#
_entry.id   AF-A0A956BI32-F1
#
_cell.length_a   1.000
_cell.length_b   1.000
_cell.length_c   1.000
_cell.angle_alpha   90.00
_cell.angle_beta   90.00
_cell.angle_gamma   90.00
#
_symmetry.space_group_name_H-M   'P 1'
#
loop_
_entity.id
_entity.type
_entity.pdbx_description
1 polymer ?
#
loop_
_entity_poly.entity_id
_entity_poly.type
_entity_poly.pdbx_seq_one_letter_code
_entity_poly.pdbx_strand_id
1 'polypeptide(L)' 'GKAMLIDFNYDTEPLPGKFPLPGIGPFSLLEETAVNHWGKLGFKWVYWNVLLMGEELPLDHRMLMAGKEA' A
#
# COMPACT_ATOMS: atom_id res chain seq x y z
N GLY A 1 2.53 -14.81 -9.40
CA GLY A 1 3.44 -14.58 -8.27
C GLY A 1 2.66 -14.05 -7.08
N LYS A 2 3.27 -14.06 -5.89
CA LYS A 2 2.77 -13.36 -4.70
C LYS A 2 3.69 -12.20 -4.36
N ALA A 3 3.19 -11.23 -3.61
CA ALA A 3 3.99 -10.16 -3.04
C ALA A 3 3.44 -9.76 -1.67
N MET A 4 4.28 -9.13 -0.86
CA MET A 4 3.91 -8.54 0.41
C MET A 4 3.96 -7.03 0.30
N LEU A 5 3.01 -6.35 0.95
CA LEU A 5 2.97 -4.90 1.07
C LEU A 5 3.28 -4.52 2.53
N ILE A 6 4.11 -3.50 2.69
CA ILE A 6 4.52 -2.97 3.99
C ILE A 6 4.23 -1.48 3.98
N ASP A 7 3.54 -1.00 5.01
CA ASP A 7 3.29 0.42 5.26
C ASP A 7 3.78 0.74 6.68
N PHE A 8 4.71 1.70 6.81
CA PHE A 8 5.52 1.92 8.00
C PHE A 8 5.77 3.42 8.25
N ASN A 9 6.15 3.75 9.49
CA ASN A 9 6.69 5.06 9.87
C ASN A 9 7.87 4.86 10.85
N TYR A 10 8.38 5.95 11.43
CA TYR A 10 9.53 5.90 12.35
C TYR A 10 9.16 5.64 13.82
N ASP A 11 7.89 5.83 14.18
CA ASP A 11 7.44 5.83 15.58
C ASP A 11 6.76 4.52 15.99
N THR A 12 6.31 3.73 15.02
CA THR A 12 5.48 2.55 15.26
C THR A 12 5.91 1.43 14.32
N GLU A 13 5.90 0.20 14.85
CA GLU A 13 6.22 -0.98 14.06
C GLU A 13 5.17 -1.19 12.94
N PRO A 14 5.57 -1.78 11.79
CA PRO A 14 4.62 -2.12 10.73
C PRO A 14 3.58 -3.11 11.26
N LEU A 15 2.31 -2.87 10.94
CA LEU A 15 1.19 -3.71 11.38
C LEU A 15 0.47 -4.37 10.19
N PRO A 16 -0.14 -5.55 10.39
CA PRO A 16 -1.05 -6.13 9.41
C PRO A 16 -2.34 -5.30 9.30
N GLY A 17 -3.11 -5.54 8.25
CA GLY A 17 -4.36 -4.81 7.99
C GLY A 17 -4.66 -4.62 6.50
N LYS A 18 -5.46 -3.62 6.17
CA LYS A 18 -5.89 -3.32 4.79
C LYS A 18 -5.45 -1.93 4.31
N PHE A 19 -5.04 -1.84 3.05
CA PHE A 19 -4.60 -0.62 2.39
C PHE A 19 -5.22 -0.48 0.97
N PRO A 20 -5.48 0.73 0.46
CA PRO A 20 -5.40 2.02 1.15
C PRO A 20 -6.67 2.37 1.94
N LEU A 21 -7.76 1.64 1.71
CA LEU A 21 -9.02 1.85 2.41
C LEU A 21 -9.06 0.98 3.68
N PRO A 22 -9.22 1.58 4.87
CA PRO A 22 -9.34 0.83 6.12
C PRO A 22 -10.39 -0.28 6.04
N GLY A 23 -10.02 -1.53 6.36
CA GLY A 23 -10.91 -2.70 6.41
C GLY A 23 -11.40 -3.26 5.06
N ILE A 24 -11.44 -2.47 3.99
CA ILE A 24 -12.02 -2.88 2.68
C ILE A 24 -10.99 -2.84 1.54
N GLY A 25 -9.85 -2.19 1.76
CA GLY A 25 -8.81 -1.99 0.76
C GLY A 25 -8.33 -3.30 0.13
N PRO A 26 -8.04 -3.32 -1.18
CA PRO A 26 -7.72 -4.54 -1.90
C PRO A 26 -6.39 -5.16 -1.47
N PHE A 27 -5.50 -4.40 -0.84
CA PHE A 27 -4.18 -4.87 -0.43
C PHE A 27 -4.17 -5.28 1.04
N SER A 28 -3.59 -6.44 1.31
CA SER A 28 -3.30 -6.90 2.68
C SER A 28 -1.89 -6.49 3.07
N LEU A 29 -1.73 -5.85 4.23
CA LEU A 29 -0.43 -5.52 4.81
C LEU A 29 0.16 -6.75 5.53
N LEU A 30 1.48 -6.93 5.45
CA LEU A 30 2.22 -8.04 6.06
C LEU A 30 1.71 -9.44 5.69
N GLU A 31 1.05 -9.56 4.53
CA GLU A 31 0.54 -10.82 4.01
C GLU A 31 0.97 -11.01 2.55
N GLU A 32 1.36 -12.23 2.20
CA GLU A 32 1.66 -12.58 0.81
C GLU A 32 0.38 -12.89 0.02
N THR A 33 0.01 -11.99 -0.89
CA THR A 33 -1.18 -12.18 -1.73
C THR A 33 -0.87 -12.00 -3.22
N ALA A 34 -1.70 -12.61 -4.06
CA ALA A 34 -1.65 -12.38 -5.50
C ALA A 34 -2.09 -10.95 -5.85
N VAL A 35 -3.02 -10.37 -5.11
CA VAL A 35 -3.50 -8.99 -5.32
C VAL A 35 -2.38 -7.98 -5.07
N ASN A 36 -1.61 -8.15 -3.99
CA ASN A 36 -0.40 -7.35 -3.74
C ASN A 36 0.61 -7.47 -4.88
N HIS A 37 0.75 -8.66 -5.49
CA HIS A 37 1.63 -8.85 -6.64
C HIS A 37 1.15 -8.09 -7.87
N TRP A 38 -0.15 -8.14 -8.19
CA TRP A 38 -0.73 -7.35 -9.27
C TRP A 38 -0.59 -5.83 -9.01
N GLY A 39 -0.79 -5.39 -7.78
CA GLY A 39 -0.52 -4.01 -7.35
C GLY A 39 0.94 -3.61 -7.58
N LYS A 40 1.90 -4.45 -7.19
CA LYS A 40 3.33 -4.23 -7.42
C LYS A 40 3.67 -4.08 -8.91
N LEU A 41 3.07 -4.92 -9.77
CA LEU A 41 3.25 -4.78 -11.21
C LEU A 41 2.61 -3.48 -11.75
N GLY A 42 1.42 -3.14 -11.26
CA GLY A 42 0.73 -1.89 -11.60
C GLY A 42 1.50 -0.64 -11.20
N PHE A 43 2.29 -0.69 -10.12
CA PHE A 43 3.12 0.43 -9.68
C PHE A 43 4.09 0.93 -10.75
N LYS A 44 4.57 0.05 -11.65
CA LYS A 44 5.40 0.47 -12.79
C LYS A 44 4.65 1.48 -13.66
N TRP A 45 3.37 1.25 -13.95
CA TRP A 45 2.58 2.18 -14.75
C TRP A 45 2.34 3.49 -14.00
N VAL A 46 1.98 3.41 -12.71
CA VAL A 46 1.77 4.57 -11.84
C VAL A 46 3.02 5.45 -11.78
N TYR A 47 4.20 4.84 -11.66
CA TYR A 47 5.46 5.56 -11.63
C TYR A 47 5.68 6.40 -12.89
N TRP A 48 5.54 5.79 -14.08
CA TRP A 48 5.82 6.49 -15.34
C TRP A 48 4.73 7.50 -15.74
N ASN A 49 3.46 7.26 -15.39
CA ASN A 49 2.33 8.06 -15.89
C ASN A 49 1.75 9.03 -14.87
N VAL A 50 2.10 8.88 -13.58
CA VAL A 50 1.60 9.76 -12.50
C VAL A 50 2.79 10.39 -11.79
N LEU A 51 3.65 9.59 -11.15
CA LEU A 51 4.71 10.13 -10.29
C LEU A 51 5.76 10.95 -11.07
N LEU A 52 6.21 10.47 -12.23
CA LEU A 52 7.17 11.22 -13.05
C LEU A 52 6.55 12.44 -13.76
N MET A 53 5.23 12.46 -13.93
CA MET A 53 4.52 13.64 -14.43
C MET A 53 4.45 14.74 -13.35
N GLY A 54 4.68 14.38 -12.08
CA GLY A 54 4.51 15.27 -10.94
C GLY A 54 3.07 15.35 -10.44
N GLU A 55 2.21 14.41 -10.88
CA GLU A 55 0.82 14.32 -10.42
C GLU A 55 0.75 13.70 -9.02
N GLU A 56 -0.19 14.19 -8.21
CA GLU A 56 -0.40 13.67 -6.86
C GLU A 56 -1.20 12.37 -6.88
N LEU A 57 -0.81 11.41 -6.02
CA LEU A 57 -1.62 10.23 -5.79
C LEU A 57 -2.78 10.58 -4.84
N PRO A 58 -3.99 10.02 -5.04
CA PRO A 58 -5.12 10.19 -4.14
C PRO A 58 -4.94 9.34 -2.87
N LEU A 59 -3.78 9.44 -2.22
CA LEU A 59 -3.34 8.67 -1.05
C LEU A 59 -2.56 9.60 -0.11
N ASP A 60 -2.78 9.49 1.20
CA ASP A 60 -1.92 10.17 2.17
C ASP A 60 -0.53 9.53 2.12
N HIS A 61 0.51 10.36 2.22
CA HIS A 61 1.91 9.92 2.24
C HIS A 61 2.32 9.36 3.60
N ARG A 62 1.56 9.68 4.65
CA ARG A 62 1.80 9.22 6.01
C ARG A 62 1.13 7.88 6.24
N MET A 63 1.76 7.09 7.09
CA MET A 63 1.18 5.86 7.61
C MET A 63 -0.12 6.18 8.38
N LEU A 64 -1.25 5.61 7.94
CA LEU A 64 -2.52 5.73 8.64
C LEU A 64 -2.72 4.53 9.58
N MET A 65 -3.12 4.78 10.83
CA MET A 65 -3.46 3.70 11.78
C MET A 65 -4.85 3.10 11.53
N ALA A 66 -5.71 3.80 10.79
CA ALA A 66 -7.04 3.31 10.47
C ALA A 66 -6.95 2.05 9.60
N GLY A 67 -7.56 0.95 10.05
CA GLY A 67 -7.57 -0.32 9.32
C GLY A 67 -6.33 -1.18 9.52
N LYS A 68 -5.41 -0.77 10.42
CA LYS A 68 -4.33 -1.61 10.94
C LYS A 68 -4.79 -2.38 12.16
N GLU A 69 -4.38 -3.63 12.26
CA GLU A 69 -4.66 -4.52 13.38
C GLU A 69 -3.45 -4.46 14.33
N ALA A 70 -3.64 -3.79 15.47
CA ALA A 70 -2.63 -3.63 16.52
C ALA A 70 -2.67 -4.79 17.52
#